data_AF-E3CRQ9-F1
#
_entry.id   AF-E3CRQ9-F1
#
_cell.length_a   1.000
_cell.length_b   1.000
_cell.length_c   1.000
_cell.angle_alpha   90.00
_cell.angle_beta   90.00
_cell.angle_gamma   90.00
#
_symmetry.space_group_name_H-M   'P 1'
#
loop_
_entity.id
_entity.type
_entity.pdbx_description
1 polymer ?
#
loop_
_entity_poly.entity_id
_entity_poly.type
_entity_poly.pdbx_seq_one_letter_code
_entity_poly.pdbx_strand_id
1 'polypeptide(L)' 'MSGAYIPLARKLFPNAKIVLDRFHIIQHLGRAFLKTRIAIMNQFDKKSLPYRALKNH' A
#
# COMPACT_ATOMS: atom_id res chain seq x y z
N MET A 1 -1.14 6.40 8.58
CA MET A 1 -2.03 6.77 9.70
C MET A 1 -3.44 6.23 9.40
N SER A 2 -4.16 5.67 10.38
CA SER A 2 -5.48 5.06 10.16
C SER A 2 -6.57 6.12 10.00
N GLY A 3 -7.31 6.16 8.89
CA GLY A 3 -8.34 7.18 8.61
C GLY A 3 -9.47 7.34 9.66
N ALA A 4 -9.46 6.53 10.73
CA ALA A 4 -10.33 6.61 11.89
C ALA A 4 -10.37 7.99 12.59
N TYR A 5 -9.33 8.83 12.47
CA TYR A 5 -9.33 10.19 13.06
C TYR A 5 -9.95 11.25 12.16
N ILE A 6 -10.23 10.97 10.88
CA ILE A 6 -10.79 11.94 9.94
C ILE A 6 -12.14 12.51 10.42
N PRO A 7 -13.06 11.72 10.98
CA PRO A 7 -14.30 12.25 11.57
C PRO A 7 -14.05 13.20 12.74
N LEU A 8 -13.12 12.86 13.63
CA LEU A 8 -12.77 13.70 14.80
C LEU A 8 -12.07 14.99 14.37
N ALA A 9 -11.12 14.92 13.43
CA ALA A 9 -10.41 16.06 12.89
C ALA A 9 -11.37 17.06 12.22
N ARG A 10 -12.39 16.58 11.50
CA ARG A 10 -13.45 17.43 10.93
C ARG A 10 -14.31 18.12 11.99
N LYS A 11 -14.55 17.48 13.14
CA LYS A 11 -15.32 18.08 14.25
C LYS A 11 -14.51 19.16 14.99
N LEU A 12 -13.23 18.93 15.21
CA LEU A 12 -12.34 19.85 15.93
C LEU A 12 -11.85 21.00 15.05
N PHE A 13 -11.66 20.76 13.75
CA PHE A 13 -11.14 21.74 12.80
C PHE A 13 -12.04 21.80 11.56
N PRO A 14 -13.25 22.36 11.68
CA PRO A 14 -14.27 22.34 10.61
C PRO A 14 -13.81 23.05 9.33
N ASN A 15 -12.91 24.02 9.42
CA ASN A 15 -12.38 24.78 8.29
C ASN A 15 -11.00 24.29 7.80
N ALA A 16 -10.40 23.28 8.46
CA ALA A 16 -9.08 22.79 8.08
C ALA A 16 -9.15 21.88 6.84
N LYS A 17 -8.26 22.12 5.88
CA LYS A 17 -8.11 21.26 4.71
C LYS A 17 -7.25 20.06 5.07
N ILE A 18 -7.83 18.87 5.04
CA ILE A 18 -7.09 17.63 5.24
C ILE A 18 -6.31 17.32 3.97
N VAL A 19 -4.99 17.49 4.01
CA VAL A 19 -4.10 17.11 2.93
C VAL A 19 -3.46 15.77 3.28
N LEU A 20 -3.71 14.76 2.44
CA LEU A 20 -2.99 13.50 2.53
C LEU A 20 -1.58 13.71 2.01
N ASP A 21 -0.60 13.38 2.84
CA ASP A 21 0.80 13.42 2.46
C ASP A 21 1.07 12.41 1.33
N ARG A 22 1.66 12.90 0.24
CA ARG A 22 1.96 12.14 -0.99
C ARG A 22 2.90 10.97 -0.70
N PHE A 23 3.80 11.10 0.27
CA PHE A 23 4.66 9.99 0.69
C PHE A 23 3.85 8.81 1.18
N HIS A 24 2.79 9.06 1.95
CA HIS A 24 1.92 8.02 2.44
C HIS A 24 1.12 7.35 1.30
N ILE A 25 0.68 8.12 0.30
CA ILE A 25 0.00 7.57 -0.89
C ILE A 25 0.94 6.62 -1.65
N ILE A 26 2.15 7.08 -1.96
CA ILE A 26 3.15 6.27 -2.68
C ILE A 26 3.56 5.05 -1.85
N GLN A 27 3.73 5.20 -0.54
CA GLN A 27 4.05 4.09 0.35
C GLN A 27 2.94 3.04 0.40
N HIS A 28 1.67 3.47 0.53
CA HIS A 28 0.53 2.56 0.54
C HIS A 28 0.40 1.81 -0.78
N LEU A 29 0.60 2.51 -1.91
CA LEU A 29 0.58 1.91 -3.23
C LEU A 29 1.71 0.89 -3.41
N GLY A 30 2.94 1.23 -3.03
CA GLY A 30 4.08 0.32 -3.08
C GLY A 30 3.86 -0.94 -2.24
N ARG A 31 3.28 -0.82 -1.04
CA ARG A 31 2.91 -1.97 -0.19
C ARG A 31 1.82 -2.83 -0.83
N ALA A 32 0.83 -2.22 -1.50
CA ALA A 32 -0.21 -2.96 -2.20
C ALA A 32 0.37 -3.77 -3.37
N PHE A 33 1.22 -3.16 -4.20
CA PHE A 33 1.90 -3.86 -5.28
C PHE A 33 2.80 -4.99 -4.79
N LEU A 34 3.55 -4.77 -3.70
CA LEU A 34 4.37 -5.82 -3.10
C LEU A 34 3.52 -7.02 -2.65
N LYS A 35 2.38 -6.77 -2.01
CA LYS A 35 1.45 -7.84 -1.62
C LYS A 35 0.92 -8.61 -2.83
N THR A 36 0.51 -7.91 -3.88
CA THR A 36 0.04 -8.54 -5.13
C THR A 36 1.14 -9.37 -5.78
N ARG A 37 2.37 -8.84 -5.88
CA ARG A 37 3.54 -9.56 -6.40
C ARG A 37 3.80 -10.84 -5.62
N ILE A 38 3.80 -10.79 -4.29
CA ILE A 38 4.01 -11.97 -3.44
C ILE A 38 2.87 -12.98 -3.63
N ALA A 39 1.63 -12.51 -3.70
CA ALA A 39 0.47 -13.38 -3.90
C ALA A 39 0.53 -14.13 -5.24
N ILE A 40 0.96 -13.46 -6.31
CA ILE A 40 1.18 -14.07 -7.63
C ILE A 40 2.40 -15.01 -7.59
N MET A 41 3.51 -14.57 -6.99
CA MET A 41 4.74 -15.36 -6.88
C MET A 41 4.52 -16.69 -6.16
N ASN A 42 3.72 -16.69 -5.08
CA ASN A 42 3.43 -17.89 -4.29
C ASN A 42 2.51 -18.91 -5.01
N GLN A 43 1.96 -18.59 -6.18
CA GLN A 43 1.21 -19.55 -7.00
C GLN A 43 2.13 -20.47 -7.82
N PHE A 44 3.42 -20.14 -7.92
CA PHE A 44 4.39 -20.89 -8.70
C PHE A 44 5.35 -21.70 -7.81
N ASP A 45 5.87 -22.80 -8.33
CA ASP A 45 6.94 -23.54 -7.66
C ASP A 45 8.21 -22.68 -7.53
N LYS A 46 8.92 -22.82 -6.41
CA LYS A 46 10.11 -21.99 -6.09
C LYS A 46 11.26 -22.13 -7.09
N LYS A 47 11.35 -23.26 -7.82
CA LYS A 47 12.36 -23.51 -8.84
C LYS A 47 11.95 -23.00 -10.22
N SER A 48 10.66 -22.64 -10.39
CA SER A 48 10.12 -22.20 -11.68
C SER A 48 10.70 -20.87 -12.12
N LEU A 49 10.79 -20.69 -13.44
CA LEU A 49 11.22 -19.42 -14.05
C LEU A 49 10.30 -18.25 -13.64
N PRO A 50 8.95 -18.37 -13.63
CA PRO A 50 8.06 -17.29 -13.19
C PRO A 50 8.29 -16.86 -11.74
N TYR A 51 8.52 -17.80 -10.82
CA TYR A 51 8.85 -17.48 -9.43
C TYR A 51 10.15 -16.67 -9.33
N ARG A 52 11.20 -17.10 -10.03
CA ARG A 52 12.51 -16.42 -10.01
C ARG A 52 12.47 -15.04 -10.66
N ALA A 53 11.75 -14.90 -11.77
CA ALA A 53 11.53 -13.62 -12.43
C ALA A 53 10.81 -12.65 -11.49
N LEU A 54 9.69 -13.08 -10.91
CA LEU A 54 8.96 -12.27 -9.95
C LEU A 54 9.73 -12.01 -8.67
N LYS A 55 10.69 -12.86 -8.25
CA LYS A 55 11.45 -12.66 -7.01
C LYS A 55 12.59 -11.65 -7.14
N ASN A 56 13.20 -11.57 -8.32
CA ASN A 56 14.40 -10.78 -8.57
C ASN A 56 14.12 -9.38 -9.16
N HIS A 57 12.85 -9.05 -9.41
CA HIS A 57 12.36 -7.73 -9.83
C HIS A 57 11.50 -7.10 -8.75
#